data_AF-A0A2N2XAW0-F1
#
_entry.id   AF-A0A2N2XAW0-F1
#
_cell.length_a   1.000
_cell.length_b   1.000
_cell.length_c   1.000
_cell.angle_alpha   90.00
_cell.angle_beta   90.00
_cell.angle_gamma   90.00
#
_symmetry.space_group_name_H-M   'P 1'
#
loop_
_entity.id
_entity.type
_entity.pdbx_description
1 polymer ?
#
loop_
_entity_poly.entity_id
_entity_poly.type
_entity_poly.pdbx_seq_one_letter_code
_entity_poly.pdbx_strand_id
1 'polypeptide(L)'
;MKKSTLILILVASISGAIFESCTGKTAEKSELDKPVVETAAISKEDATAATITNLQAAFKGETTASAKYAAYSKKAEEEGLHEIAMLYHAASVAENIHANNHKVVLEEAGQTVPEIIPEFTVKTTKENLKDAIEGESYESNKMYPEFMVTAKAANNDLAGISLNYAYRTELKHLEMYKGALAALESNNVKSLPTVYYICPTCGNTYQTTTPKRCGISMTSKEKFMEITSLS
;
A
#
# COMPACT_ATOMS: atom_id res chain seq x y z
N MET A 1 -53.19 19.20 17.14
CA MET A 1 -53.67 20.54 17.56
C MET A 1 -52.70 21.10 18.58
N LYS A 2 -52.28 22.35 18.36
CA LYS A 2 -51.24 23.11 19.07
C LYS A 2 -51.51 23.24 20.57
N LYS A 3 -50.48 23.16 21.41
CA LYS A 3 -50.32 24.05 22.57
C LYS A 3 -48.84 24.46 22.72
N SER A 4 -48.59 25.73 22.39
CA SER A 4 -47.38 26.48 22.70
C SER A 4 -47.22 26.61 24.21
N THR A 5 -45.98 26.54 24.68
CA THR A 5 -45.57 27.20 25.92
C THR A 5 -44.47 28.18 25.58
N LEU A 6 -44.81 29.46 25.72
CA LEU A 6 -43.95 30.64 25.59
C LEU A 6 -43.46 30.96 27.00
N ILE A 7 -42.14 31.06 27.23
CA ILE A 7 -41.57 31.63 28.45
C ILE A 7 -40.59 32.75 28.07
N LEU A 8 -40.66 33.76 28.92
CA LEU A 8 -40.35 35.17 28.75
C LEU A 8 -38.87 35.49 29.07
N ILE A 9 -38.24 36.24 28.16
CA ILE A 9 -37.35 37.41 28.32
C ILE A 9 -36.43 37.48 29.55
N LEU A 10 -35.12 37.68 29.30
CA LEU A 10 -34.36 38.74 29.97
C LEU A 10 -33.27 39.28 29.02
N VAL A 11 -33.40 40.57 28.68
CA VAL A 11 -32.40 41.38 27.98
C VAL A 11 -31.61 42.14 29.04
N ALA A 12 -30.28 42.07 29.00
CA ALA A 12 -29.40 42.98 29.71
C ALA A 12 -28.31 43.46 28.75
N SER A 13 -28.49 44.69 28.29
CA SER A 13 -27.57 45.52 27.54
C SER A 13 -26.46 46.07 28.44
N ILE A 14 -25.19 45.96 28.05
CA ILE A 14 -24.12 46.83 28.57
C ILE A 14 -23.16 47.25 27.44
N SER A 15 -23.10 48.58 27.30
CA SER A 15 -22.16 49.50 26.68
C SER A 15 -20.81 49.00 26.18
N GLY A 16 -20.40 49.59 25.04
CA GLY A 16 -19.05 49.51 24.52
C GLY A 16 -18.04 50.38 25.27
N ALA A 17 -16.77 50.09 25.00
CA ALA A 17 -15.62 50.97 25.15
C ALA A 17 -14.42 50.34 24.40
N ILE A 18 -13.91 51.02 23.37
CA ILE A 18 -12.63 51.74 23.34
C ILE A 18 -11.53 50.88 22.70
N PHE A 19 -11.12 51.32 21.50
CA PHE A 19 -9.87 50.95 20.85
C PHE A 19 -8.71 51.60 21.62
N GLU A 20 -7.78 50.79 22.12
CA GLU A 20 -6.49 51.29 22.59
C GLU A 20 -5.35 50.44 22.03
N SER A 21 -4.44 51.16 21.39
CA SER A 21 -3.22 50.72 20.73
C SER A 21 -2.20 50.25 21.77
N CYS A 22 -1.64 49.06 21.58
CA CYS A 22 -0.44 48.61 22.28
C CYS A 22 0.76 48.59 21.33
N THR A 23 1.67 49.52 21.56
CA THR A 23 3.03 49.57 21.04
C THR A 23 3.91 48.50 21.68
N GLY A 24 4.70 47.81 20.84
CA GLY A 24 6.09 47.43 21.12
C GLY A 24 6.37 46.45 22.26
N LYS A 25 6.56 45.17 21.92
CA LYS A 25 7.55 44.33 22.59
C LYS A 25 8.26 43.46 21.55
N THR A 26 9.58 43.46 21.66
CA THR A 26 10.59 42.86 20.78
C THR A 26 10.25 41.43 20.36
N ALA A 27 10.21 41.18 19.05
CA ALA A 27 10.16 39.84 18.48
C ALA A 27 11.50 39.14 18.74
N GLU A 28 11.48 38.20 19.68
CA GLU A 28 12.47 37.13 19.74
C GLU A 28 12.22 36.23 18.52
N LYS A 29 13.20 36.17 17.61
CA LYS A 29 13.11 35.32 16.42
C LYS A 29 13.05 33.86 16.86
N SER A 30 11.88 33.25 16.81
CA SER A 30 11.77 31.79 16.92
C SER A 30 12.52 31.15 15.75
N GLU A 31 13.18 30.03 16.04
CA GLU A 31 13.88 29.16 15.09
C GLU A 31 12.90 28.44 14.14
N LEU A 32 12.04 29.20 13.46
CA LEU A 32 10.99 28.74 12.54
C LEU A 32 11.06 29.47 11.19
N ASP A 33 12.24 30.00 10.85
CA ASP A 33 12.50 30.76 9.63
C ASP A 33 13.75 30.23 8.91
N LYS A 34 14.04 28.92 9.07
CA LYS A 34 14.96 28.23 8.17
C LYS A 34 14.23 28.06 6.84
N PRO A 35 14.85 28.40 5.70
CA PRO A 35 14.21 28.22 4.41
C PRO A 35 13.85 26.75 4.28
N VAL A 36 12.56 26.47 4.12
CA VAL A 36 12.13 25.19 3.55
C VAL A 36 12.84 25.16 2.21
N VAL A 37 13.75 24.21 2.06
CA VAL A 37 14.41 23.95 0.78
C VAL A 37 13.29 23.75 -0.22
N GLU A 38 13.09 24.77 -1.05
CA GLU A 38 12.16 24.74 -2.16
C GLU A 38 12.69 23.65 -3.09
N THR A 39 12.12 22.44 -2.96
CA THR A 39 12.36 21.37 -3.91
C THR A 39 11.94 21.92 -5.26
N ALA A 40 12.92 22.23 -6.10
CA ALA A 40 12.67 22.71 -7.45
C ALA A 40 11.64 21.78 -8.11
N ALA A 41 10.55 22.36 -8.63
CA ALA A 41 9.53 21.59 -9.32
C ALA A 41 10.19 20.82 -10.46
N ILE A 42 10.15 19.48 -10.39
CA ILE A 42 10.66 18.60 -11.45
C ILE A 42 9.90 18.93 -12.75
N SER A 43 10.60 19.02 -13.88
CA SER A 43 9.93 19.24 -15.16
C SER A 43 9.03 18.04 -15.51
N LYS A 44 8.02 18.23 -16.35
CA LYS A 44 7.14 17.11 -16.75
C LYS A 44 7.93 16.06 -17.52
N GLU A 45 8.90 16.47 -18.31
CA GLU A 45 9.81 15.61 -19.07
C GLU A 45 10.67 14.75 -18.13
N ASP A 46 11.29 15.37 -17.12
CA ASP A 46 12.06 14.64 -16.11
C ASP A 46 11.18 13.70 -15.29
N ALA A 47 9.97 14.13 -14.92
CA ALA A 47 9.00 13.30 -14.22
C ALA A 47 8.59 12.08 -15.06
N THR A 48 8.44 12.26 -16.38
CA THR A 48 8.07 11.19 -17.31
C THR A 48 9.18 10.13 -17.36
N ALA A 49 10.43 10.56 -17.55
CA ALA A 49 11.57 9.65 -17.54
C ALA A 49 11.74 8.94 -16.19
N ALA A 50 11.60 9.65 -15.08
CA ALA A 50 11.65 9.07 -13.74
C ALA A 50 10.52 8.07 -13.48
N THR A 51 9.31 8.33 -14.00
CA THR A 51 8.17 7.39 -13.90
C THR A 51 8.48 6.07 -14.60
N ILE A 52 9.12 6.10 -15.77
CA ILE A 52 9.54 4.87 -16.47
C ILE A 52 10.56 4.08 -15.64
N THR A 53 11.58 4.75 -15.12
CA THR A 53 12.59 4.10 -14.25
C THR A 53 11.94 3.48 -13.01
N ASN A 54 11.00 4.20 -12.39
CA ASN A 54 10.26 3.71 -11.23
C ASN A 54 9.41 2.48 -11.55
N LEU A 55 8.71 2.48 -12.69
CA LEU A 55 7.94 1.31 -13.14
C LEU A 55 8.83 0.10 -13.45
N GLN A 56 10.01 0.31 -14.03
CA GLN A 56 10.98 -0.77 -14.24
C GLN A 56 11.49 -1.35 -12.91
N ALA A 57 11.75 -0.48 -11.93
CA ALA A 57 12.14 -0.89 -10.58
C ALA A 57 11.01 -1.67 -9.88
N ALA A 58 9.77 -1.16 -9.94
CA ALA A 58 8.59 -1.85 -9.38
C ALA A 58 8.37 -3.20 -10.07
N PHE A 59 8.43 -3.26 -11.40
CA PHE A 59 8.31 -4.51 -12.15
C PHE A 59 9.36 -5.56 -11.71
N LYS A 60 10.63 -5.14 -11.56
CA LYS A 60 11.69 -6.02 -11.07
C LYS A 60 11.42 -6.48 -9.63
N GLY A 61 11.02 -5.57 -8.76
CA GLY A 61 10.67 -5.84 -7.36
C GLY A 61 9.56 -6.88 -7.27
N GLU A 62 8.43 -6.62 -7.91
CA GLU A 62 7.24 -7.48 -7.91
C GLU A 62 7.49 -8.85 -8.56
N THR A 63 8.25 -8.90 -9.65
CA THR A 63 8.65 -10.17 -10.26
C THR A 63 9.51 -10.99 -9.31
N THR A 64 10.40 -10.33 -8.57
CA THR A 64 11.25 -10.98 -7.56
C THR A 64 10.44 -11.40 -6.35
N ALA A 65 9.52 -10.57 -5.85
CA ALA A 65 8.65 -10.85 -4.72
C ALA A 65 7.72 -12.03 -5.02
N SER A 66 7.11 -12.08 -6.21
CA SER A 66 6.29 -13.21 -6.66
C SER A 66 7.06 -14.54 -6.59
N ALA A 67 8.27 -14.59 -7.18
CA ALA A 67 9.10 -15.79 -7.15
C ALA A 67 9.60 -16.14 -5.74
N LYS A 68 9.98 -15.13 -4.96
CA LYS A 68 10.44 -15.28 -3.56
C LYS A 68 9.34 -15.87 -2.69
N TYR A 69 8.12 -15.34 -2.76
CA TYR A 69 6.99 -15.82 -1.98
C TYR A 69 6.53 -17.21 -2.41
N ALA A 70 6.62 -17.57 -3.69
CA ALA A 70 6.41 -18.97 -4.10
C ALA A 70 7.41 -19.92 -3.42
N ALA A 71 8.69 -19.54 -3.37
CA ALA A 71 9.71 -20.34 -2.68
C ALA A 71 9.51 -20.38 -1.16
N TYR A 72 9.08 -19.26 -0.55
CA TYR A 72 8.76 -19.18 0.88
C TYR A 72 7.54 -20.04 1.24
N SER A 73 6.53 -20.08 0.37
CA SER A 73 5.37 -20.97 0.51
C SER A 73 5.81 -22.43 0.60
N LYS A 74 6.65 -22.87 -0.34
CA LYS A 74 7.17 -24.26 -0.34
C LYS A 74 7.94 -24.55 0.95
N LYS A 75 8.78 -23.62 1.38
CA LYS A 75 9.56 -23.77 2.62
C LYS A 75 8.67 -23.85 3.87
N ALA A 76 7.63 -23.04 3.95
CA ALA A 76 6.67 -23.09 5.05
C ALA A 76 5.91 -24.42 5.08
N GLU A 77 5.53 -24.96 3.92
CA GLU A 77 4.90 -26.27 3.83
C GLU A 77 5.84 -27.40 4.29
N GLU A 78 7.11 -27.37 3.86
CA GLU A 78 8.15 -28.32 4.31
C GLU A 78 8.37 -28.29 5.83
N GLU A 79 8.17 -27.13 6.46
CA GLU A 79 8.25 -26.95 7.92
C GLU A 79 6.94 -27.29 8.65
N GLY A 80 5.91 -27.76 7.95
CA GLY A 80 4.60 -28.11 8.52
C GLY A 80 3.72 -26.91 8.87
N LEU A 81 4.04 -25.73 8.33
CA LEU A 81 3.37 -24.46 8.58
C LEU A 81 2.39 -24.11 7.45
N HIS A 82 1.47 -25.04 7.19
CA HIS A 82 0.55 -24.99 6.05
C HIS A 82 -0.21 -23.67 5.92
N GLU A 83 -0.72 -23.12 7.02
CA GLU A 83 -1.47 -21.86 6.98
C GLU A 83 -0.61 -20.66 6.52
N ILE A 84 0.68 -20.67 6.85
CA ILE A 84 1.64 -19.65 6.41
C ILE A 84 2.04 -19.89 4.95
N ALA A 85 2.15 -21.15 4.54
CA ALA A 85 2.36 -21.50 3.14
C ALA A 85 1.23 -20.95 2.26
N MET A 86 -0.02 -21.14 2.66
CA MET A 86 -1.19 -20.61 1.95
C MET A 86 -1.15 -19.08 1.80
N LEU A 87 -0.71 -18.35 2.84
CA LEU A 87 -0.52 -16.90 2.76
C LEU A 87 0.54 -16.53 1.72
N TYR A 88 1.71 -17.15 1.77
CA TYR A 88 2.79 -16.88 0.81
C TYR A 88 2.39 -17.20 -0.63
N HIS A 89 1.66 -18.31 -0.84
CA HIS A 89 1.14 -18.65 -2.16
C HIS A 89 0.16 -17.59 -2.67
N ALA A 90 -0.77 -17.15 -1.83
CA ALA A 90 -1.73 -16.10 -2.16
C ALA A 90 -1.03 -14.78 -2.51
N ALA A 91 -0.04 -14.35 -1.72
CA ALA A 91 0.75 -13.15 -1.99
C ALA A 91 1.60 -13.29 -3.27
N SER A 92 2.21 -14.45 -3.51
CA SER A 92 2.96 -14.72 -4.76
C SER A 92 2.11 -14.50 -6.01
N VAL A 93 0.84 -14.93 -5.98
CA VAL A 93 -0.12 -14.71 -7.08
C VAL A 93 -0.48 -13.23 -7.21
N ALA A 94 -0.64 -12.52 -6.08
CA ALA A 94 -0.90 -11.09 -6.08
C ALA A 94 0.27 -10.28 -6.68
N GLU A 95 1.51 -10.56 -6.28
CA GLU A 95 2.70 -9.86 -6.80
C GLU A 95 2.89 -10.12 -8.30
N ASN A 96 2.51 -11.31 -8.78
CA ASN A 96 2.52 -11.58 -10.22
C ASN A 96 1.54 -10.65 -10.97
N ILE A 97 0.38 -10.34 -10.38
CA ILE A 97 -0.58 -9.39 -10.95
C ILE A 97 0.01 -7.97 -10.93
N HIS A 98 0.68 -7.56 -9.86
CA HIS A 98 1.33 -6.25 -9.79
C HIS A 98 2.44 -6.12 -10.85
N ALA A 99 3.32 -7.12 -10.95
CA ALA A 99 4.36 -7.18 -11.97
C ALA A 99 3.75 -7.07 -13.38
N ASN A 100 2.71 -7.84 -13.69
CA ASN A 100 2.06 -7.79 -15.00
C ASN A 100 1.41 -6.43 -15.28
N ASN A 101 0.79 -5.80 -14.28
CA ASN A 101 0.24 -4.45 -14.43
C ASN A 101 1.34 -3.43 -14.76
N HIS A 102 2.47 -3.44 -14.04
CA HIS A 102 3.60 -2.56 -14.34
C HIS A 102 4.20 -2.81 -15.71
N LYS A 103 4.35 -4.09 -16.10
CA LYS A 103 4.81 -4.51 -17.41
C LYS A 103 3.93 -3.92 -18.53
N VAL A 104 2.61 -4.04 -18.41
CA VAL A 104 1.68 -3.49 -19.42
C VAL A 104 1.83 -1.98 -19.54
N VAL A 105 1.98 -1.25 -18.43
CA VAL A 105 2.21 0.21 -18.50
C VAL A 105 3.53 0.57 -19.20
N LEU A 106 4.59 -0.22 -18.98
CA LEU A 106 5.87 -0.04 -19.67
C LEU A 106 5.75 -0.30 -21.17
N GLU A 107 5.05 -1.38 -21.57
CA GLU A 107 4.83 -1.74 -22.97
C GLU A 107 4.00 -0.68 -23.69
N GLU A 108 2.94 -0.16 -23.08
CA GLU A 108 2.11 0.95 -23.61
C GLU A 108 2.92 2.25 -23.76
N ALA A 109 3.95 2.44 -22.92
CA ALA A 109 4.90 3.55 -23.03
C ALA A 109 6.03 3.29 -24.05
N GLY A 110 5.92 2.22 -24.85
CA GLY A 110 6.89 1.84 -25.88
C GLY A 110 8.24 1.35 -25.32
N GLN A 111 8.29 0.95 -24.06
CA GLN A 111 9.50 0.46 -23.42
C GLN A 111 9.68 -1.04 -23.66
N THR A 112 10.92 -1.46 -23.91
CA THR A 112 11.28 -2.88 -23.86
C THR A 112 11.39 -3.31 -22.41
N VAL A 113 10.58 -4.29 -22.01
CA VAL A 113 10.61 -4.84 -20.65
C VAL A 113 11.68 -5.94 -20.58
N PRO A 114 12.70 -5.82 -19.72
CA PRO A 114 13.77 -6.81 -19.62
C PRO A 114 13.27 -8.10 -18.97
N GLU A 115 13.90 -9.22 -19.32
CA GLU A 115 13.78 -10.44 -18.54
C GLU A 115 14.41 -10.24 -17.16
N ILE A 116 13.68 -10.60 -16.12
CA ILE A 116 14.16 -10.54 -14.74
C ILE A 116 14.55 -11.94 -14.33
N ILE A 117 15.78 -12.10 -13.83
CA ILE A 117 16.23 -13.29 -13.12
C ILE A 117 16.14 -12.95 -11.62
N PRO A 118 15.14 -13.45 -10.88
CA PRO A 118 14.98 -13.15 -9.47
C PRO A 118 16.15 -13.66 -8.64
N GLU A 119 16.63 -12.83 -7.72
CA GLU A 119 17.66 -13.19 -6.75
C GLU A 119 17.11 -13.02 -5.33
N PHE A 120 17.08 -14.11 -4.58
CA PHE A 120 16.64 -14.12 -3.18
C PHE A 120 17.21 -15.35 -2.46
N THR A 121 17.14 -15.35 -1.12
CA THR A 121 17.54 -16.48 -0.30
C THR A 121 16.34 -17.01 0.48
N VAL A 122 16.23 -18.33 0.55
CA VAL A 122 15.23 -19.03 1.36
C VAL A 122 15.86 -19.49 2.68
N LYS A 123 15.30 -19.05 3.80
CA LYS A 123 15.74 -19.39 5.17
C LYS A 123 14.62 -20.14 5.92
N THR A 124 14.60 -20.11 7.24
CA THR A 124 13.45 -20.62 8.02
C THR A 124 12.20 -19.77 7.77
N THR A 125 11.00 -20.34 7.92
CA THR A 125 9.74 -19.58 7.73
C THR A 125 9.67 -18.34 8.61
N LYS A 126 10.19 -18.41 9.84
CA LYS A 126 10.26 -17.25 10.74
C LYS A 126 11.14 -16.13 10.18
N GLU A 127 12.30 -16.47 9.61
CA GLU A 127 13.19 -15.48 8.98
C GLU A 127 12.60 -14.93 7.69
N ASN A 128 11.97 -15.79 6.88
CA ASN A 128 11.29 -15.39 5.65
C ASN A 128 10.11 -14.46 5.93
N LEU A 129 9.40 -14.62 7.06
CA LEU A 129 8.31 -13.72 7.46
C LEU A 129 8.85 -12.33 7.82
N LYS A 130 10.00 -12.27 8.48
CA LYS A 130 10.66 -11.00 8.77
C LYS A 130 11.15 -10.31 7.50
N ASP A 131 11.72 -11.06 6.57
CA ASP A 131 12.12 -10.57 5.24
C ASP A 131 10.92 -10.00 4.46
N ALA A 132 9.80 -10.73 4.43
CA ALA A 132 8.58 -10.26 3.80
C ALA A 132 8.05 -8.98 4.45
N ILE A 133 7.99 -8.92 5.80
CA ILE A 133 7.57 -7.70 6.52
C ILE A 133 8.47 -6.51 6.19
N GLU A 134 9.78 -6.71 6.08
CA GLU A 134 10.72 -5.65 5.71
C GLU A 134 10.49 -5.16 4.28
N GLY A 135 10.32 -6.08 3.33
CA GLY A 135 9.99 -5.79 1.93
C GLY A 135 8.69 -4.99 1.81
N GLU A 136 7.57 -5.55 2.29
CA GLU A 136 6.26 -4.89 2.26
C GLU A 136 6.29 -3.52 2.96
N SER A 137 7.03 -3.39 4.06
CA SER A 137 7.18 -2.11 4.76
C SER A 137 7.94 -1.08 3.93
N TYR A 138 9.01 -1.47 3.23
CA TYR A 138 9.73 -0.56 2.34
C TYR A 138 8.85 -0.12 1.19
N GLU A 139 8.12 -1.06 0.59
CA GLU A 139 7.24 -0.80 -0.54
C GLU A 139 6.09 0.13 -0.16
N SER A 140 5.39 -0.17 0.93
CA SER A 140 4.23 0.60 1.37
C SER A 140 4.60 1.94 1.98
N ASN A 141 5.71 2.05 2.73
CA ASN A 141 6.02 3.30 3.45
C ASN A 141 6.89 4.25 2.65
N LYS A 142 7.58 3.77 1.62
CA LYS A 142 8.55 4.56 0.87
C LYS A 142 8.38 4.44 -0.64
N MET A 143 8.62 3.26 -1.21
CA MET A 143 8.75 3.09 -2.65
C MET A 143 7.50 3.54 -3.41
N TYR A 144 6.32 2.95 -3.11
CA TYR A 144 5.11 3.27 -3.84
C TYR A 144 4.61 4.71 -3.62
N PRO A 145 4.60 5.26 -2.39
CA PRO A 145 4.29 6.67 -2.18
C PRO A 145 5.16 7.62 -3.03
N GLU A 146 6.48 7.40 -3.05
CA GLU A 146 7.42 8.20 -3.85
C GLU A 146 7.14 8.04 -5.36
N PHE A 147 6.94 6.81 -5.83
CA PHE A 147 6.68 6.53 -7.24
C PHE A 147 5.38 7.16 -7.74
N MET A 148 4.32 7.13 -6.93
CA MET A 148 3.03 7.76 -7.26
C MET A 148 3.13 9.29 -7.35
N VAL A 149 3.97 9.93 -6.52
CA VAL A 149 4.24 11.38 -6.62
C VAL A 149 4.89 11.70 -7.97
N THR A 150 5.87 10.90 -8.39
CA THR A 150 6.53 11.06 -9.70
C THR A 150 5.54 10.85 -10.86
N ALA A 151 4.73 9.78 -10.81
CA ALA A 151 3.72 9.49 -11.84
C ALA A 151 2.69 10.61 -11.97
N LYS A 152 2.27 11.21 -10.84
CA LYS A 152 1.38 12.38 -10.82
C LYS A 152 2.04 13.60 -11.44
N ALA A 153 3.31 13.89 -11.14
CA ALA A 153 4.04 15.01 -11.74
C ALA A 153 4.18 14.84 -13.28
N ALA A 154 4.29 13.59 -13.75
CA ALA A 154 4.30 13.26 -15.17
C ALA A 154 2.92 13.36 -15.86
N ASN A 155 1.83 13.45 -15.08
CA ASN A 155 0.44 13.24 -15.54
C ASN A 155 0.26 11.87 -16.24
N ASN A 156 0.86 10.82 -15.67
CA ASN A 156 0.73 9.45 -16.18
C ASN A 156 -0.28 8.67 -15.32
N ASP A 157 -1.55 8.72 -15.72
CA ASP A 157 -2.64 8.07 -14.98
C ASP A 157 -2.55 6.55 -14.97
N LEU A 158 -2.06 5.92 -16.05
CA LEU A 158 -1.88 4.47 -16.13
C LEU A 158 -0.84 3.99 -15.10
N ALA A 159 0.29 4.69 -15.00
CA ALA A 159 1.28 4.45 -13.97
C ALA A 159 0.69 4.66 -12.57
N GLY A 160 -0.03 5.77 -12.36
CA GLY A 160 -0.68 6.06 -11.08
C GLY A 160 -1.66 4.95 -10.64
N ILE A 161 -2.48 4.43 -11.56
CA ILE A 161 -3.41 3.33 -11.28
C ILE A 161 -2.64 2.06 -10.91
N SER A 162 -1.66 1.67 -11.73
CA SER A 162 -0.88 0.45 -11.51
C SER A 162 -0.13 0.48 -10.18
N LEU A 163 0.52 1.60 -9.85
CA LEU A 163 1.25 1.79 -8.59
C LEU A 163 0.30 1.80 -7.38
N ASN A 164 -0.87 2.45 -7.50
CA ASN A 164 -1.85 2.48 -6.42
C ASN A 164 -2.50 1.10 -6.18
N TYR A 165 -2.62 0.26 -7.20
CA TYR A 165 -3.09 -1.12 -7.04
C TYR A 165 -2.16 -1.94 -6.15
N ALA A 166 -0.86 -1.94 -6.45
CA ALA A 166 0.15 -2.60 -5.63
C ALA A 166 0.21 -1.99 -4.21
N TYR A 167 0.41 -0.67 -4.12
CA TYR A 167 0.47 0.05 -2.84
C TYR A 167 -0.64 -0.33 -1.84
N ARG A 168 -1.89 -0.35 -2.30
CA ARG A 168 -3.04 -0.64 -1.44
C ARG A 168 -3.13 -2.12 -1.05
N THR A 169 -2.56 -3.02 -1.84
CA THR A 169 -2.45 -4.45 -1.55
C THR A 169 -1.29 -4.72 -0.59
N GLU A 170 -0.13 -4.10 -0.77
CA GLU A 170 1.06 -4.24 0.10
C GLU A 170 0.79 -3.82 1.54
N LEU A 171 -0.01 -2.76 1.74
CA LEU A 171 -0.48 -2.39 3.08
C LEU A 171 -1.22 -3.54 3.78
N LYS A 172 -1.94 -4.39 3.03
CA LYS A 172 -2.64 -5.54 3.58
C LYS A 172 -1.70 -6.72 3.76
N HIS A 173 -0.82 -7.00 2.80
CA HIS A 173 0.18 -8.05 2.91
C HIS A 173 1.07 -7.85 4.14
N LEU A 174 1.52 -6.61 4.38
CA LEU A 174 2.27 -6.25 5.57
C LEU A 174 1.57 -6.68 6.87
N GLU A 175 0.29 -6.35 7.01
CA GLU A 175 -0.48 -6.71 8.20
C GLU A 175 -0.73 -8.22 8.29
N MET A 176 -0.94 -8.90 7.16
CA MET A 176 -1.06 -10.36 7.12
C MET A 176 0.23 -11.06 7.56
N TYR A 177 1.40 -10.62 7.07
CA TYR A 177 2.68 -11.20 7.46
C TYR A 177 3.04 -10.91 8.92
N LYS A 178 2.75 -9.72 9.43
CA LYS A 178 2.87 -9.41 10.88
C LYS A 178 1.99 -10.35 11.71
N GLY A 179 0.74 -10.55 11.30
CA GLY A 179 -0.18 -11.47 11.94
C GLY A 179 0.32 -12.93 11.92
N ALA A 180 0.85 -13.37 10.78
CA ALA A 180 1.44 -14.70 10.63
C ALA A 180 2.67 -14.91 11.52
N LEU A 181 3.56 -13.91 11.59
CA LEU A 181 4.73 -13.96 12.48
C LEU A 181 4.31 -14.02 13.95
N ALA A 182 3.35 -13.19 14.37
CA ALA A 182 2.83 -13.20 15.73
C ALA A 182 2.20 -14.56 16.08
N ALA A 183 1.39 -15.12 15.19
CA ALA A 183 0.78 -16.44 15.38
C ALA A 183 1.84 -17.56 15.45
N LEU A 184 2.90 -17.48 14.65
CA LEU A 184 4.02 -18.41 14.72
C LEU A 184 4.75 -18.33 16.07
N GLU A 185 5.05 -17.12 16.54
CA GLU A 185 5.75 -16.91 17.82
C GLU A 185 4.92 -17.32 19.04
N SER A 186 3.58 -17.25 18.93
CA SER A 186 2.66 -17.67 19.99
C SER A 186 2.18 -19.13 19.86
N ASN A 187 2.75 -19.93 18.95
CA ASN A 187 2.32 -21.31 18.64
C ASN A 187 0.81 -21.43 18.30
N ASN A 188 0.26 -20.44 17.61
CA ASN A 188 -1.15 -20.35 17.24
C ASN A 188 -1.37 -20.26 15.72
N VAL A 189 -0.48 -20.86 14.93
CA VAL A 189 -0.52 -20.84 13.46
C VAL A 189 -1.85 -21.36 12.90
N LYS A 190 -2.49 -22.32 13.58
CA LYS A 190 -3.80 -22.88 13.20
C LYS A 190 -4.96 -21.90 13.25
N SER A 191 -4.77 -20.70 13.83
CA SER A 191 -5.76 -19.62 13.77
C SER A 191 -5.73 -18.82 12.47
N LEU A 192 -4.68 -18.97 11.65
CA LEU A 192 -4.54 -18.25 10.39
C LEU A 192 -5.46 -18.84 9.30
N PRO A 193 -5.87 -18.03 8.31
CA PRO A 193 -6.71 -18.51 7.22
C PRO A 193 -5.99 -19.49 6.31
N THR A 194 -6.74 -20.48 5.80
CA THR A 194 -6.33 -21.41 4.74
C THR A 194 -7.03 -21.15 3.41
N VAL A 195 -7.90 -20.14 3.34
CA VAL A 195 -8.62 -19.76 2.13
C VAL A 195 -8.38 -18.29 1.85
N TYR A 196 -7.88 -18.01 0.65
CA TYR A 196 -7.63 -16.66 0.17
C TYR A 196 -8.35 -16.42 -1.15
N TYR A 197 -8.70 -15.16 -1.40
CA TYR A 197 -9.27 -14.74 -2.68
C TYR A 197 -8.50 -13.57 -3.23
N ILE A 198 -8.02 -13.71 -4.46
CA ILE A 198 -7.19 -12.70 -5.13
C ILE A 198 -8.02 -12.00 -6.20
N CYS A 199 -8.06 -10.66 -6.15
CA CYS A 199 -8.66 -9.89 -7.22
C CYS A 199 -7.75 -9.92 -8.47
N PRO A 200 -8.18 -10.48 -9.61
CA PRO A 200 -7.32 -10.69 -10.77
C PRO A 200 -6.89 -9.37 -11.46
N THR A 201 -7.51 -8.25 -11.11
CA THR A 201 -7.22 -6.94 -11.71
C THR A 201 -6.10 -6.20 -10.98
N CYS A 202 -5.98 -6.37 -9.66
CA CYS A 202 -5.17 -5.47 -8.84
C CYS A 202 -4.45 -6.18 -7.69
N GLY A 203 -4.39 -7.51 -7.69
CA GLY A 203 -3.69 -8.30 -6.66
C GLY A 203 -4.38 -8.36 -5.29
N ASN A 204 -5.35 -7.48 -5.01
CA ASN A 204 -5.97 -7.38 -3.68
C ASN A 204 -6.37 -8.72 -3.05
N THR A 205 -5.72 -9.05 -1.93
CA THR A 205 -5.86 -10.33 -1.23
C THR A 205 -6.91 -10.26 -0.12
N TYR A 206 -7.89 -11.15 -0.13
CA TYR A 206 -8.91 -11.27 0.92
C TYR A 206 -8.80 -12.60 1.65
N GLN A 207 -8.96 -12.59 2.97
CA GLN A 207 -8.94 -13.77 3.83
C GLN A 207 -10.37 -14.26 4.09
N THR A 208 -10.62 -15.56 3.92
CA THR A 208 -11.84 -16.29 4.30
C THR A 208 -13.13 -15.90 3.56
N THR A 209 -13.39 -14.61 3.32
CA THR A 209 -14.59 -14.09 2.65
C THR A 209 -14.26 -12.91 1.76
N THR A 210 -15.16 -12.60 0.82
CA THR A 210 -14.99 -11.49 -0.14
C THR A 210 -16.16 -10.51 -0.09
N PRO A 211 -15.91 -9.21 -0.31
CA PRO A 211 -16.97 -8.24 -0.57
C PRO A 211 -17.60 -8.49 -1.94
N LYS A 212 -18.80 -7.94 -2.21
CA LYS A 212 -19.45 -8.03 -3.54
C LYS A 212 -18.57 -7.49 -4.68
N ARG A 213 -17.73 -6.50 -4.37
CA ARG A 213 -16.77 -5.89 -5.30
C ARG A 213 -15.46 -5.61 -4.59
N CYS A 214 -14.35 -5.74 -5.31
CA CYS A 214 -13.02 -5.37 -4.83
C CYS A 214 -13.01 -3.92 -4.35
N GLY A 215 -12.49 -3.67 -3.15
CA GLY A 215 -12.37 -2.33 -2.56
C GLY A 215 -11.27 -1.45 -3.18
N ILE A 216 -10.53 -2.00 -4.16
CA ILE A 216 -9.49 -1.30 -4.91
C ILE A 216 -9.94 -1.05 -6.35
N SER A 217 -10.27 -2.11 -7.10
CA SER A 217 -10.54 -2.05 -8.54
C SER A 217 -12.03 -2.12 -8.92
N MET A 218 -12.94 -2.32 -7.95
CA MET A 218 -14.37 -2.54 -8.18
C MET A 218 -14.73 -3.82 -8.97
N THR A 219 -13.75 -4.69 -9.24
CA THR A 219 -13.94 -6.01 -9.84
C THR A 219 -14.97 -6.81 -9.06
N SER A 220 -15.89 -7.44 -9.78
CA SER A 220 -16.96 -8.27 -9.19
C SER A 220 -16.39 -9.51 -8.53
N LYS A 221 -16.94 -9.93 -7.40
CA LYS A 221 -16.44 -11.08 -6.63
C LYS A 221 -16.40 -12.39 -7.42
N GLU A 222 -17.27 -12.54 -8.41
CA GLU A 222 -17.39 -13.73 -9.25
C GLU A 222 -16.14 -13.96 -10.11
N LYS A 223 -15.26 -12.95 -10.23
CA LYS A 223 -13.99 -13.04 -10.96
C LYS A 223 -12.80 -13.34 -10.05
N PHE A 224 -12.98 -13.38 -8.74
CA PHE A 224 -11.85 -13.55 -7.83
C PHE A 224 -11.30 -14.96 -7.98
N MET A 225 -9.97 -15.07 -7.95
CA MET A 225 -9.31 -16.36 -7.92
C MET A 225 -9.35 -16.88 -6.50
N GLU A 226 -9.95 -18.05 -6.30
CA GLU A 226 -10.03 -18.71 -5.01
C GLU A 226 -8.82 -19.63 -4.83
N ILE A 227 -8.11 -19.45 -3.71
CA ILE A 227 -6.91 -20.19 -3.32
C ILE A 227 -7.24 -21.00 -2.07
N THR A 228 -7.47 -22.31 -2.26
CA THR A 228 -7.86 -23.26 -1.19
C THR A 228 -6.89 -24.41 -1.01
N SER A 229 -5.85 -24.48 -1.84
CA SER A 229 -4.80 -25.50 -1.78
C SER A 229 -3.50 -24.96 -2.36
N LEU A 230 -2.38 -25.54 -1.95
CA LEU A 230 -1.10 -25.36 -2.63
C LEU A 230 -1.10 -26.21 -3.92
N SER A 231 -0.73 -25.62 -5.04
CA SER A 231 -0.60 -26.28 -6.35
C SER A 231 0.75 -26.93 -6.55
#